data_AF-A0A8T3KH37-F1
#
_entry.id   AF-A0A8T3KH37-F1
#
_cell.length_a   1.000
_cell.length_b   1.000
_cell.length_c   1.000
_cell.angle_alpha   90.00
_cell.angle_beta   90.00
_cell.angle_gamma   90.00
#
_symmetry.space_group_name_H-M   'P 1'
#
loop_
_entity.id
_entity.type
_entity.pdbx_description
1 polymer ?
#
loop_
_entity_poly.entity_id
_entity_poly.type
_entity_poly.pdbx_seq_one_letter_code
_entity_poly.pdbx_strand_id
1 'polypeptide(L)'
;MQEKDMVNDVLGSLKSSLTNYGTVIGECEDQNLRQTLQQIRNECEHFHYQLFKVAEQKNYYKPAQKASDHQVQQLKSEVTQGNWNVGANTGRTTWNM
;
A
#
# COMPACT_ATOMS: atom_id res chain seq x y z
N MET A 1 -10.56 -3.71 -26.80
CA MET A 1 -10.11 -3.51 -25.41
C MET A 1 -10.26 -4.86 -24.72
N GLN A 2 -9.16 -5.49 -24.29
CA GLN A 2 -9.26 -6.79 -23.62
C GLN A 2 -9.74 -6.57 -22.19
N GLU A 3 -10.62 -7.42 -21.67
CA GLU A 3 -11.17 -7.30 -20.30
C GLU A 3 -10.06 -7.22 -19.24
N LYS A 4 -8.95 -7.92 -19.50
CA LYS A 4 -7.71 -7.85 -18.71
C LYS A 4 -7.11 -6.44 -18.62
N ASP A 5 -7.05 -5.70 -19.72
CA ASP A 5 -6.48 -4.35 -19.73
C ASP A 5 -7.38 -3.39 -18.95
N MET A 6 -8.70 -3.51 -19.11
CA MET A 6 -9.67 -2.72 -18.34
C MET A 6 -9.54 -2.97 -16.84
N VAL A 7 -9.38 -4.23 -16.43
CA VAL A 7 -9.19 -4.60 -15.02
C VAL A 7 -7.88 -4.02 -14.47
N ASN A 8 -6.80 -4.08 -15.25
CA ASN A 8 -5.51 -3.51 -14.84
C ASN A 8 -5.57 -1.98 -14.70
N ASP A 9 -6.23 -1.29 -15.62
CA ASP A 9 -6.39 0.17 -15.58
C ASP A 9 -7.20 0.61 -14.36
N VAL A 10 -8.29 -0.09 -14.04
CA VAL A 10 -9.10 0.17 -12.84
C VAL A 10 -8.29 -0.14 -11.57
N LEU A 11 -7.57 -1.27 -11.51
CA LEU A 11 -6.71 -1.60 -10.37
C LEU A 11 -5.62 -0.53 -10.15
N GLY A 12 -5.00 -0.03 -11.22
CA GLY A 12 -4.02 1.03 -11.18
C GLY A 12 -4.61 2.36 -10.69
N SER A 13 -5.78 2.73 -11.20
CA SER A 13 -6.51 3.94 -10.79
C SER A 13 -6.88 3.90 -9.31
N LEU A 14 -7.44 2.78 -8.84
CA LEU A 14 -7.78 2.58 -7.43
C LEU A 14 -6.55 2.69 -6.52
N LYS A 15 -5.41 2.12 -6.93
CA LYS A 15 -4.16 2.23 -6.16
C LYS A 15 -3.72 3.69 -6.02
N SER A 16 -3.80 4.47 -7.10
CA SER A 16 -3.49 5.91 -7.06
C SER A 16 -4.44 6.66 -6.12
N SER A 17 -5.75 6.40 -6.22
CA SER A 17 -6.75 7.02 -5.33
C SER A 17 -6.50 6.69 -3.86
N LEU A 18 -6.14 5.44 -3.52
CA LEU A 18 -5.84 5.03 -2.14
C LEU A 18 -4.64 5.78 -1.56
N THR A 19 -3.57 5.98 -2.34
CA THR A 19 -2.42 6.80 -1.93
C THR A 19 -2.86 8.24 -1.69
N ASN A 20 -3.65 8.82 -2.59
CA ASN A 20 -4.13 10.19 -2.46
C ASN A 20 -5.00 10.38 -1.21
N TYR A 21 -5.93 9.45 -0.92
CA TYR A 21 -6.72 9.50 0.31
C TYR A 21 -5.83 9.46 1.56
N GLY A 22 -4.76 8.66 1.56
CA GLY A 22 -3.80 8.63 2.66
C GLY A 22 -3.17 10.00 2.94
N THR A 23 -2.72 10.69 1.89
CA THR A 23 -2.17 12.06 2.00
C THR A 23 -3.22 13.04 2.54
N VAL A 24 -4.40 13.09 1.92
CA VAL A 24 -5.45 14.03 2.31
C VAL A 24 -5.93 13.79 3.75
N ILE A 25 -6.08 12.54 4.20
CA ILE A 25 -6.43 12.22 5.59
C ILE A 25 -5.35 12.69 6.58
N GLY A 26 -4.08 12.63 6.17
CA GLY A 26 -2.94 13.12 6.96
C GLY A 26 -2.94 14.64 7.13
N GLU A 27 -3.34 15.36 6.08
CA GLU A 27 -3.35 16.82 6.03
C GLU A 27 -4.69 17.45 6.48
N CYS A 28 -5.73 16.65 6.67
CA CYS A 28 -7.06 17.12 7.06
C CYS A 28 -7.17 17.39 8.58
N GLU A 29 -7.45 18.65 8.94
CA GLU A 29 -7.67 19.10 10.32
C GLU A 29 -9.10 18.81 10.81
N ASP A 30 -10.09 18.98 9.92
CA ASP A 30 -11.52 18.75 10.23
C ASP A 30 -11.77 17.26 10.51
N GLN A 31 -12.20 16.95 11.73
CA GLN A 31 -12.40 15.57 12.18
C GLN A 31 -13.54 14.85 11.45
N ASN A 32 -14.60 15.56 11.07
CA ASN A 32 -15.74 14.96 10.37
C ASN A 32 -15.34 14.62 8.94
N LEU A 33 -14.70 15.56 8.25
CA LEU A 33 -14.19 15.33 6.90
C LEU A 33 -13.15 14.21 6.89
N ARG A 34 -12.26 14.17 7.89
CA ARG A 34 -11.28 13.09 8.06
C ARG A 34 -11.94 11.72 8.18
N GLN A 35 -12.98 11.60 9.02
CA GLN A 35 -13.72 10.34 9.17
C GLN A 35 -14.40 9.91 7.87
N THR A 36 -15.01 10.85 7.15
CA THR A 36 -15.63 10.57 5.84
C THR A 36 -14.59 10.08 4.83
N LEU A 37 -13.42 10.73 4.75
CA LEU A 37 -12.34 10.30 3.86
C LEU A 37 -11.80 8.91 4.22
N GLN A 38 -11.72 8.59 5.52
CA GLN A 38 -11.33 7.25 5.98
C GLN A 38 -12.36 6.19 5.57
N GLN A 39 -13.66 6.49 5.67
CA GLN A 39 -14.72 5.58 5.22
C GLN A 39 -14.62 5.32 3.72
N ILE A 40 -14.49 6.37 2.91
CA ILE A 40 -14.32 6.26 1.45
C ILE A 40 -13.07 5.44 1.11
N ARG A 41 -11.94 5.71 1.78
CA ARG A 41 -10.71 4.94 1.60
C ARG A 41 -10.92 3.45 1.87
N ASN A 42 -11.61 3.11 2.96
CA ASN A 42 -11.89 1.73 3.34
C ASN A 42 -12.79 1.02 2.32
N GLU A 43 -13.80 1.71 1.80
CA GLU A 43 -14.66 1.19 0.73
C GLU A 43 -13.88 0.95 -0.57
N CYS A 44 -13.02 1.88 -0.97
CA CYS A 44 -12.14 1.71 -2.12
C CYS A 44 -11.18 0.53 -1.95
N GLU A 45 -10.62 0.34 -0.75
CA GLU A 45 -9.75 -0.79 -0.44
C GLU A 45 -10.51 -2.13 -0.53
N HIS A 46 -11.74 -2.17 -0.02
CA HIS A 46 -12.62 -3.32 -0.13
C HIS A 46 -12.94 -3.65 -1.60
N PHE A 47 -13.31 -2.64 -2.39
CA PHE A 47 -13.57 -2.81 -3.82
C PHE A 47 -12.32 -3.28 -4.59
N HIS A 48 -11.15 -2.70 -4.29
CA HIS A 48 -9.89 -3.13 -4.89
C HIS A 48 -9.61 -4.62 -4.63
N TYR A 49 -9.84 -5.09 -3.40
CA TYR A 49 -9.69 -6.51 -3.05
C TYR A 49 -10.68 -7.41 -3.82
N GLN A 50 -11.95 -7.01 -3.90
CA GLN A 50 -12.96 -7.76 -4.67
C GLN A 50 -12.58 -7.85 -6.15
N LEU A 51 -12.18 -6.73 -6.75
CA LEU A 51 -11.78 -6.67 -8.15
C LEU A 51 -10.55 -7.54 -8.41
N PHE A 52 -9.56 -7.50 -7.52
CA PHE A 52 -8.40 -8.39 -7.56
C PHE A 52 -8.81 -9.86 -7.52
N LYS A 53 -9.75 -10.23 -6.64
CA LYS A 53 -10.27 -11.61 -6.56
C LYS A 53 -10.98 -12.07 -7.83
N VAL A 54 -11.78 -11.21 -8.44
CA VAL A 54 -12.44 -11.50 -9.73
C VAL A 54 -11.39 -11.64 -10.84
N ALA A 55 -10.36 -10.80 -10.84
CA ALA A 55 -9.27 -10.84 -11.81
C ALA A 55 -8.44 -12.14 -11.70
N GLU A 56 -8.22 -12.63 -10.48
CA GLU A 56 -7.59 -13.92 -10.16
C GLU A 56 -8.43 -15.09 -10.70
N GLN A 57 -9.75 -15.10 -10.42
CA GLN A 57 -10.66 -16.15 -10.87
C GLN A 57 -10.78 -16.25 -12.39
N LYS A 58 -10.78 -15.11 -13.09
CA LYS A 58 -10.84 -15.06 -14.56
C LYS A 58 -9.49 -15.28 -15.23
N ASN A 59 -8.42 -15.53 -14.46
CA ASN A 59 -7.05 -15.71 -14.94
C ASN A 59 -6.51 -14.48 -15.72
N TYR A 60 -7.11 -13.31 -15.52
CA TYR A 60 -6.70 -12.05 -16.15
C TYR A 60 -5.54 -11.39 -15.41
N TYR A 61 -5.39 -11.69 -14.13
CA TYR A 61 -4.32 -11.20 -13.30
C TYR A 61 -3.61 -12.39 -12.65
N LYS A 62 -2.29 -12.51 -12.86
CA LYS A 62 -1.45 -13.37 -12.03
C LYS A 62 -1.07 -12.53 -10.80
N PRO A 63 -1.55 -12.87 -9.59
CA PRO A 63 -1.06 -12.24 -8.38
C PRO A 63 0.46 -12.32 -8.33
N ALA A 64 1.11 -11.29 -7.77
CA ALA A 64 2.47 -11.47 -7.28
C ALA A 64 2.46 -12.72 -6.38
N GLN A 65 3.44 -13.62 -6.56
CA GLN A 65 3.53 -14.82 -5.72
C GLN A 65 3.36 -14.40 -4.26
N LYS A 66 2.48 -15.08 -3.52
CA LYS A 66 2.44 -14.93 -2.07
C LYS A 66 3.88 -15.00 -1.58
N ALA A 67 4.34 -13.94 -0.92
CA ALA A 67 5.63 -13.99 -0.23
C ALA A 67 5.59 -15.25 0.63
N SER A 68 6.60 -16.12 0.48
CA SER A 68 6.62 -17.36 1.25
C SER A 68 6.60 -17.00 2.73
N ASP A 69 5.98 -17.85 3.57
CA ASP A 69 5.93 -17.60 5.02
C ASP A 69 7.34 -17.34 5.60
N HIS A 70 8.35 -17.94 4.98
CA HIS A 70 9.77 -17.70 5.25
C HIS A 70 10.22 -16.26 4.97
N GLN A 71 9.85 -15.67 3.83
CA GLN A 71 10.18 -14.26 3.52
C GLN A 71 9.46 -13.28 4.45
N VAL A 72 8.23 -13.60 4.85
CA VAL A 72 7.46 -12.79 5.81
C VAL A 72 8.07 -12.87 7.21
N GLN A 73 8.48 -14.07 7.66
CA GLN A 73 9.19 -14.24 8.92
C GLN A 73 10.54 -13.54 8.90
N GLN A 74 11.29 -13.65 7.81
CA GLN A 74 12.60 -13.02 7.65
C GLN A 74 12.51 -11.48 7.70
N LEU A 75 11.57 -10.88 6.95
CA LEU A 75 11.30 -9.44 7.00
C LEU A 75 10.83 -8.99 8.38
N LYS A 76 9.96 -9.76 9.05
CA LYS A 76 9.55 -9.47 10.43
C LYS A 76 10.75 -9.51 11.38
N SER A 77 11.64 -10.50 11.26
CA SER A 77 12.84 -10.56 12.08
C SER A 77 13.82 -9.42 11.77
N GLU A 78 14.00 -9.03 10.51
CA GLU A 78 14.86 -7.91 10.10
C GLU A 78 14.34 -6.56 10.60
N VAL A 79 13.02 -6.36 10.56
CA VAL A 79 12.35 -5.15 11.08
C VAL A 79 12.35 -5.13 12.61
N THR A 80 12.18 -6.29 13.27
CA THR A 80 12.16 -6.39 14.74
C THR A 80 13.58 -6.30 15.34
N GLN A 81 14.61 -6.71 14.59
CA GLN A 81 16.02 -6.61 15.01
C GLN A 81 16.68 -5.27 14.68
N GLY A 82 16.00 -4.36 13.97
CA GLY A 82 16.50 -2.99 13.78
C GLY A 82 17.89 -2.91 13.14
N ASN A 83 18.22 -3.77 12.17
CA ASN A 83 19.46 -3.63 11.42
C ASN A 83 19.25 -2.72 10.19
N TRP A 84 18.99 -1.44 10.44
CA TRP A 84 19.22 -0.38 9.47
C TRP A 84 20.74 -0.18 9.34
N ASN A 85 21.38 -0.97 8.49
CA ASN A 85 22.77 -0.71 8.10
C ASN A 85 22.79 0.45 7.09
N VAL A 86 22.60 1.68 7.59
CA VAL A 86 22.93 2.90 6.85
C VAL A 86 24.45 2.93 6.78
N GLY A 87 24.99 2.75 5.57
CA GLY A 87 26.42 2.75 5.30
C GLY A 87 27.10 3.94 6.00
N ALA A 88 28.00 3.63 6.91
CA ALA A 88 28.90 4.60 7.51
C ALA A 88 29.83 5.15 6.42
N ASN A 89 29.46 6.29 5.81
CA ASN A 89 30.43 7.30 5.40
C ASN A 89 29.78 8.66 5.13
N THR A 90 29.88 9.56 6.13
CA THR A 90 30.35 10.97 6.05
C THR A 90 29.56 11.92 6.96
N GLY A 91 30.24 12.29 8.06
CA GLY A 91 30.33 13.66 8.59
C GLY A 91 29.08 14.44 9.00
N ARG A 92 29.00 14.76 10.30
CA ARG A 92 28.26 15.89 10.93
C ARG A 92 26.75 15.90 10.64
N THR A 93 25.91 15.70 11.65
CA THR A 93 25.54 16.81 12.54
C THR A 93 24.81 16.27 13.76
N THR A 94 25.28 16.70 14.93
CA THR A 94 24.51 16.78 16.17
C THR A 94 23.24 17.60 15.95
N TRP A 95 22.09 17.08 16.39
CA TRP A 95 20.93 17.89 16.75
C TRP A 95 20.47 17.52 18.16
N ASN A 96 20.49 18.54 19.01
CA ASN A 96 20.08 18.54 20.42
C ASN A 96 18.65 17.98 20.60
N MET A 97 18.49 17.17 21.64
CA MET A 97 17.38 17.31 22.58
C MET A 97 17.95 17.79 23.91
#